data_AF-A0A8I1DRZ3-F1
#
_entry.id   AF-A0A8I1DRZ3-F1
#
_cell.length_a   1.000
_cell.length_b   1.000
_cell.length_c   1.000
_cell.angle_alpha   90.00
_cell.angle_beta   90.00
_cell.angle_gamma   90.00
#
_symmetry.space_group_name_H-M   'P 1'
#
loop_
_entity.id
_entity.type
_entity.pdbx_description
1 polymer ?
#
loop_
_entity_poly.entity_id
_entity_poly.type
_entity_poly.pdbx_seq_one_letter_code
_entity_poly.pdbx_strand_id
1 'polypeptide(L)'
;MSPDIRTDHSQNQARTPKVVDDQLTAQQNSLLSQLAAEQASLQKIQSQGANPFDDSHPDNWLPVYVHAKLMTVDDAFMTLGSANVNIRSMNVDSELNICHENSDVTKPLRRKLWGLHTKNPGAQDDVTSAFTGWAMVLGQNKINEDKGLAPFASLVKFARASDSRAYDD
;
A
#
# COMPACT_ATOMS: atom_id res chain seq x y z
N MET A 1 -54.87 -3.47 56.62
CA MET A 1 -54.48 -4.29 55.45
C MET A 1 -53.98 -3.36 54.35
N SER A 2 -52.67 -3.29 54.17
CA SER A 2 -52.03 -2.85 52.92
C SER A 2 -50.68 -3.56 52.84
N PRO A 3 -50.36 -4.28 51.75
CA PRO A 3 -49.24 -5.21 51.71
C PRO A 3 -47.91 -4.54 51.33
N ASP A 4 -46.85 -5.21 51.78
CA ASP A 4 -45.43 -4.92 51.58
C ASP A 4 -45.03 -4.57 50.14
N ILE A 5 -44.24 -3.50 50.01
CA ILE A 5 -43.48 -3.18 48.80
C ILE A 5 -42.27 -4.11 48.75
N ARG A 6 -42.42 -5.25 48.09
CA ARG A 6 -41.27 -6.03 47.60
C ARG A 6 -40.59 -5.22 46.49
N THR A 7 -39.36 -4.80 46.73
CA THR A 7 -38.44 -4.32 45.68
C THR A 7 -38.12 -5.46 44.73
N ASP A 8 -38.57 -5.32 43.48
CA ASP A 8 -38.18 -6.17 42.37
C ASP A 8 -36.70 -5.93 42.04
N HIS A 9 -35.84 -6.91 42.38
CA HIS A 9 -34.43 -6.95 42.02
C HIS A 9 -34.17 -7.74 40.73
N SER A 10 -35.03 -7.65 39.71
CA SER A 10 -34.91 -8.47 38.50
C SER A 10 -34.69 -7.72 37.19
N GLN A 11 -34.00 -6.58 37.16
CA GLN A 11 -33.42 -6.09 35.88
C GLN A 11 -32.04 -5.49 36.06
N ASN A 12 -31.04 -6.35 36.25
CA ASN A 12 -29.67 -6.04 35.86
C ASN A 12 -29.26 -7.06 34.78
N GLN A 13 -29.78 -6.88 33.56
CA GLN A 13 -29.24 -7.60 32.41
C GLN A 13 -27.80 -7.12 32.22
N ALA A 14 -26.85 -8.01 32.46
CA ALA A 14 -25.45 -7.80 32.12
C ALA A 14 -25.35 -7.38 30.65
N ARG A 15 -25.01 -6.11 30.38
CA ARG A 15 -24.50 -5.73 29.07
C ARG A 15 -23.18 -6.47 28.88
N THR A 16 -23.24 -7.56 28.15
CA THR A 16 -22.05 -8.28 27.70
C THR A 16 -21.26 -7.39 26.74
N PRO A 17 -19.97 -7.11 26.98
CA PRO A 17 -19.12 -6.37 26.07
C PRO A 17 -18.66 -7.28 24.91
N LYS A 18 -19.60 -7.89 24.17
CA LYS A 18 -19.24 -8.86 23.10
C LYS A 18 -18.79 -8.19 21.80
N VAL A 19 -19.35 -7.03 21.48
CA VAL A 19 -19.17 -6.39 20.15
C VAL A 19 -17.78 -5.74 19.98
N VAL A 20 -17.19 -5.24 21.07
CA VAL A 20 -15.85 -4.61 21.03
C VAL A 20 -14.76 -5.67 20.87
N ASP A 21 -14.92 -6.82 21.52
CA ASP A 21 -13.96 -7.94 21.43
C ASP A 21 -13.93 -8.56 20.04
N ASP A 22 -15.08 -8.67 19.36
CA ASP A 22 -15.16 -9.25 18.01
C ASP A 22 -14.47 -8.37 16.95
N GLN A 23 -14.62 -7.04 17.05
CA GLN A 23 -13.97 -6.09 16.14
C GLN A 23 -12.45 -6.03 16.36
N LEU A 24 -12.01 -6.05 17.62
CA LEU A 24 -10.58 -6.06 17.96
C LEU A 24 -9.93 -7.37 17.50
N THR A 25 -10.61 -8.50 17.67
CA THR A 25 -10.17 -9.81 17.19
C THR A 25 -10.07 -9.85 15.66
N ALA A 26 -11.04 -9.26 14.96
CA ALA A 26 -11.01 -9.16 13.50
C ALA A 26 -9.83 -8.29 12.99
N GLN A 27 -9.56 -7.17 13.64
CA GLN A 27 -8.40 -6.32 13.32
C GLN A 27 -7.08 -7.04 13.58
N GLN A 28 -6.98 -7.77 14.69
CA GLN A 28 -5.77 -8.52 15.05
C GLN A 28 -5.50 -9.65 14.04
N ASN A 29 -6.54 -10.37 13.62
CA ASN A 29 -6.44 -11.41 12.58
C ASN A 29 -6.06 -10.83 11.20
N SER A 30 -6.59 -9.64 10.85
CA SER A 30 -6.21 -8.94 9.62
C SER A 30 -4.74 -8.51 9.64
N LEU A 31 -4.27 -7.96 10.77
CA LEU A 31 -2.87 -7.57 10.94
C LEU A 31 -1.92 -8.78 10.85
N LEU A 32 -2.27 -9.88 11.52
CA LEU A 32 -1.50 -11.12 11.46
C LEU A 32 -1.45 -11.70 10.04
N SER A 33 -2.54 -11.61 9.29
CA SER A 33 -2.58 -12.03 7.89
C SER A 33 -1.68 -11.16 7.00
N GLN A 34 -1.65 -9.85 7.21
CA GLN A 34 -0.75 -8.93 6.49
C GLN A 34 0.72 -9.20 6.80
N LEU A 35 1.07 -9.38 8.08
CA LEU A 35 2.42 -9.76 8.51
C LEU A 35 2.84 -11.11 7.92
N ALA A 36 1.95 -12.10 7.91
CA ALA A 36 2.23 -13.40 7.32
C ALA A 36 2.47 -13.30 5.80
N ALA A 37 1.69 -12.48 5.09
CA ALA A 37 1.87 -12.25 3.66
C ALA A 37 3.20 -11.53 3.35
N GLU A 38 3.56 -10.55 4.18
CA GLU A 38 4.84 -9.82 4.05
C GLU A 38 6.03 -10.74 4.33
N GLN A 39 5.98 -11.54 5.39
CA GLN A 39 7.03 -12.52 5.71
C GLN A 39 7.17 -13.60 4.63
N ALA A 40 6.06 -14.08 4.07
CA ALA A 40 6.08 -15.04 2.97
C ALA A 40 6.70 -14.44 1.69
N SER A 41 6.39 -13.17 1.39
CA SER A 41 7.01 -12.44 0.28
C SER A 41 8.52 -12.31 0.47
N LEU A 42 8.96 -11.91 1.67
CA LEU A 42 10.39 -11.76 2.01
C LEU A 42 11.15 -13.09 1.95
N GLN A 43 10.58 -14.19 2.46
CA GLN A 43 11.18 -15.51 2.37
C GLN A 43 11.30 -16.01 0.93
N LYS A 44 10.30 -15.71 0.08
CA LYS A 44 10.33 -16.05 -1.34
C LYS A 44 11.44 -15.29 -2.08
N ILE A 45 11.63 -14.01 -1.76
CA ILE A 45 12.72 -13.19 -2.32
C ILE A 45 14.08 -13.71 -1.86
N GLN A 46 14.25 -14.04 -0.58
CA GLN A 46 15.51 -14.55 -0.01
C GLN A 46 15.91 -15.93 -0.55
N SER A 47 14.95 -16.82 -0.80
CA SER A 47 15.23 -18.18 -1.31
C SER A 47 15.68 -18.22 -2.77
N GLN A 48 15.50 -17.13 -3.52
CA GLN A 48 15.92 -17.03 -4.92
C GLN A 48 17.38 -16.58 -5.09
N GLY A 49 18.12 -16.34 -3.99
CA GLY A 49 19.53 -15.91 -4.05
C GLY A 49 19.74 -14.51 -4.62
N ALA A 50 18.66 -13.83 -5.01
CA ALA A 50 18.67 -12.45 -5.44
C ALA A 50 18.86 -11.55 -4.22
N ASN A 51 19.86 -10.68 -4.26
CA ASN A 51 19.89 -9.57 -3.33
C ASN A 51 18.61 -8.75 -3.59
N PRO A 52 17.79 -8.44 -2.56
CA PRO A 52 16.53 -7.70 -2.75
C PRO A 52 16.72 -6.27 -3.30
N PHE A 53 17.97 -5.80 -3.37
CA PHE A 53 18.40 -4.56 -4.00
C PHE A 53 19.16 -4.79 -5.31
N ASP A 54 19.28 -6.03 -5.75
CA ASP A 54 19.83 -6.44 -7.03
C ASP A 54 18.67 -6.60 -8.02
N ASP A 55 18.27 -5.45 -8.57
CA ASP A 55 17.34 -5.32 -9.70
C ASP A 55 17.92 -5.86 -11.03
N SER A 56 19.14 -6.42 -10.99
CA SER A 56 19.89 -6.77 -12.19
C SER A 56 19.65 -8.17 -12.72
N HIS A 57 18.82 -9.01 -12.10
CA HIS A 57 18.43 -10.28 -12.73
C HIS A 57 17.30 -10.04 -13.75
N PRO A 58 17.61 -9.89 -15.05
CA PRO A 58 16.67 -9.44 -16.06
C PRO A 58 15.67 -10.55 -16.42
N ASP A 59 15.95 -11.77 -15.97
CA ASP A 59 15.29 -12.98 -16.44
C ASP A 59 13.98 -13.29 -15.71
N ASN A 60 13.55 -12.46 -14.76
CA ASN A 60 12.40 -12.82 -13.93
C ASN A 60 11.51 -11.63 -13.54
N TRP A 61 10.19 -11.85 -13.63
CA TRP A 61 9.13 -10.93 -13.21
C TRP A 61 8.97 -10.96 -11.68
N LEU A 62 10.04 -10.65 -10.95
CA LEU A 62 10.00 -10.65 -9.49
C LEU A 62 9.29 -9.40 -8.97
N PRO A 63 8.22 -9.55 -8.18
CA PRO A 63 7.50 -8.42 -7.64
C PRO A 63 8.37 -7.70 -6.59
N VAL A 64 8.49 -6.38 -6.74
CA VAL A 64 9.08 -5.51 -5.73
C VAL A 64 8.00 -5.12 -4.73
N TYR A 65 8.24 -5.39 -3.45
CA TYR A 65 7.32 -5.01 -2.38
C TYR A 65 7.43 -3.51 -2.08
N VAL A 66 6.37 -2.75 -2.37
CA VAL A 66 6.33 -1.30 -2.13
C VAL A 66 5.85 -1.03 -0.70
N HIS A 67 6.81 -0.80 0.22
CA HIS A 67 6.51 -0.48 1.62
C HIS A 67 6.44 1.04 1.91
N ALA A 68 6.65 1.89 0.90
CA ALA A 68 6.71 3.34 1.08
C ALA A 68 5.34 3.93 1.41
N LYS A 69 5.31 4.86 2.39
CA LYS A 69 4.18 5.76 2.66
C LYS A 69 4.64 7.18 2.36
N LEU A 70 4.69 7.47 1.07
CA LEU A 70 5.22 8.70 0.49
C LEU A 70 4.15 9.31 -0.41
N MET A 71 3.97 10.62 -0.31
CA MET A 71 3.16 11.39 -1.24
C MET A 71 3.89 12.69 -1.59
N THR A 72 3.80 13.06 -2.87
CA THR A 72 4.24 14.35 -3.39
C THR A 72 3.08 15.02 -4.10
N VAL A 73 2.95 16.34 -3.98
CA VAL A 73 1.93 17.14 -4.67
C VAL A 73 2.60 18.32 -5.36
N ASP A 74 2.33 18.47 -6.66
CA ASP A 74 2.75 19.58 -7.52
C ASP A 74 4.24 19.95 -7.47
N ASP A 75 5.12 18.96 -7.21
CA ASP A 75 6.55 19.19 -7.00
C ASP A 75 6.85 20.21 -5.87
N ALA A 76 5.87 20.50 -4.98
CA ALA A 76 5.94 21.54 -3.96
C ALA A 76 5.80 20.97 -2.54
N PHE A 77 4.86 20.06 -2.33
CA PHE A 77 4.61 19.44 -1.03
C PHE A 77 5.04 17.96 -1.04
N MET A 78 5.59 17.50 0.09
CA MET A 78 5.91 16.10 0.30
C MET A 78 5.56 15.69 1.73
N THR A 79 5.04 14.47 1.89
CA THR A 79 4.90 13.81 3.19
C THR A 79 5.50 12.41 3.13
N LEU A 80 6.22 12.04 4.18
CA LEU A 80 6.84 10.74 4.37
C LEU A 80 6.63 10.29 5.81
N GLY A 81 6.22 9.05 6.00
CA GLY A 81 6.01 8.53 7.35
C GLY A 81 5.65 7.06 7.37
N SER A 82 4.88 6.68 8.38
CA SER A 82 4.40 5.31 8.60
C SER A 82 2.93 5.11 8.21
N ALA A 83 2.15 6.19 8.09
CA ALA A 83 0.71 6.11 7.82
C ALA A 83 0.40 5.59 6.41
N ASN A 84 -0.23 4.41 6.33
CA ASN A 84 -0.79 3.89 5.09
C ASN A 84 -2.07 4.63 4.69
N VAL A 85 -2.44 4.61 3.41
CA VAL A 85 -3.75 5.11 2.94
C VAL A 85 -4.83 4.06 3.20
N ASN A 86 -5.19 3.88 4.47
CA ASN A 86 -6.30 3.03 4.90
C ASN A 86 -6.89 3.54 6.23
N ILE A 87 -8.08 3.06 6.60
CA ILE A 87 -8.80 3.55 7.78
C ILE A 87 -8.03 3.32 9.09
N ARG A 88 -7.24 2.23 9.20
CA ARG A 88 -6.47 1.96 10.42
C ARG A 88 -5.39 3.02 10.63
N SER A 89 -4.49 3.21 9.67
CA SER A 89 -3.42 4.21 9.79
C SER A 89 -3.99 5.64 9.87
N MET A 90 -5.13 5.91 9.23
CA MET A 90 -5.70 7.26 9.20
C MET A 90 -6.59 7.61 10.41
N ASN A 91 -7.05 6.64 11.22
CA ASN A 91 -7.97 6.90 12.33
C ASN A 91 -7.70 6.14 13.64
N VAL A 92 -6.96 5.03 13.59
CA VAL A 92 -6.86 4.06 14.70
C VAL A 92 -5.42 3.94 15.21
N ASP A 93 -4.49 3.61 14.32
CA ASP A 93 -3.11 3.31 14.69
C ASP A 93 -2.35 4.61 15.03
N SER A 94 -1.39 4.50 15.95
CA SER A 94 -0.46 5.60 16.22
C SER A 94 0.57 5.67 15.10
N GLU A 95 0.43 6.66 14.22
CA GLU A 95 1.31 6.88 13.08
C GLU A 95 2.07 8.21 13.20
N LEU A 96 3.17 8.35 12.47
CA LEU A 96 3.92 9.59 12.37
C LEU A 96 4.30 9.88 10.93
N ASN A 97 4.03 11.10 10.48
CA ASN A 97 4.50 11.63 9.21
C ASN A 97 5.24 12.95 9.42
N ILE A 98 6.30 13.16 8.64
CA ILE A 98 6.95 14.45 8.45
C ILE A 98 6.51 14.97 7.08
N CYS A 99 6.13 16.25 7.03
CA CYS A 99 5.84 16.92 5.77
C CYS A 99 6.60 18.23 5.63
N HIS A 100 6.80 18.65 4.39
CA HIS A 100 7.40 19.94 4.05
C HIS A 100 6.85 20.49 2.73
N GLU A 101 6.95 21.80 2.58
CA GLU A 101 6.61 22.55 1.38
C GLU A 101 7.91 23.11 0.77
N ASN A 102 8.70 22.23 0.14
CA ASN A 102 10.00 22.61 -0.42
C ASN A 102 10.22 21.92 -1.77
N SER A 103 10.09 22.69 -2.84
CA SER A 103 10.23 22.20 -4.20
C SER A 103 11.66 21.76 -4.55
N ASP A 104 12.67 22.36 -3.93
CA ASP A 104 14.07 21.99 -4.12
C ASP A 104 14.37 20.58 -3.58
N VAL A 105 13.49 20.03 -2.75
CA VAL A 105 13.55 18.64 -2.26
C VAL A 105 12.55 17.75 -3.01
N THR A 106 11.29 18.18 -3.11
CA THR A 106 10.20 17.37 -3.69
C THR A 106 10.44 17.04 -5.15
N LYS A 107 10.83 18.04 -5.96
CA LYS A 107 11.00 17.86 -7.42
C LYS A 107 12.17 16.92 -7.77
N PRO A 108 13.38 17.08 -7.20
CA PRO A 108 14.45 16.12 -7.44
C PRO A 108 14.11 14.71 -6.97
N LEU A 109 13.38 14.55 -5.85
CA LEU A 109 12.93 13.24 -5.40
C LEU A 109 11.99 12.59 -6.41
N ARG A 110 10.96 13.30 -6.88
CA ARG A 110 10.03 12.79 -7.91
C ARG A 110 10.81 12.34 -9.15
N ARG A 111 11.70 13.19 -9.69
CA ARG A 111 12.53 12.85 -10.87
C ARG A 111 13.35 11.59 -10.64
N LYS A 112 13.98 11.47 -9.48
CA LYS A 112 14.79 10.29 -9.12
C LYS A 112 13.94 9.03 -9.07
N LEU A 113 12.82 9.04 -8.34
CA LEU A 113 11.93 7.88 -8.21
C LEU A 113 11.32 7.50 -9.56
N TRP A 114 10.82 8.46 -10.32
CA TRP A 114 10.26 8.22 -11.65
C TRP A 114 11.33 7.69 -12.61
N GLY A 115 12.56 8.20 -12.53
CA GLY A 115 13.70 7.73 -13.30
C GLY A 115 14.02 6.26 -13.02
N LEU A 116 14.06 5.88 -11.74
CA LEU A 116 14.25 4.49 -11.32
C LEU A 116 13.13 3.57 -11.85
N HIS A 117 11.86 3.97 -11.73
CA HIS A 117 10.74 3.13 -12.14
C HIS A 117 10.55 3.02 -13.65
N THR A 118 10.91 4.06 -14.40
CA THR A 118 10.65 4.12 -15.85
C THR A 118 11.89 3.91 -16.70
N LYS A 119 13.09 3.83 -16.10
CA LYS A 119 14.39 3.92 -16.78
C LYS A 119 14.63 5.29 -17.45
N ASN A 120 14.00 6.35 -16.90
CA ASN A 120 13.97 7.77 -17.31
C ASN A 120 12.90 8.27 -18.32
N PRO A 121 12.34 7.48 -19.26
CA PRO A 121 11.29 7.94 -20.15
C PRO A 121 10.09 8.63 -19.52
N GLY A 122 9.81 8.40 -18.23
CA GLY A 122 8.73 9.05 -17.50
C GLY A 122 9.19 9.99 -16.38
N ALA A 123 10.44 10.46 -16.37
CA ALA A 123 11.00 11.33 -15.32
C ALA A 123 10.91 12.84 -15.64
N GLN A 124 10.33 13.22 -16.78
CA GLN A 124 10.26 14.59 -17.28
C GLN A 124 9.42 15.47 -16.35
N ASP A 125 9.62 16.79 -16.46
CA ASP A 125 8.80 17.78 -15.75
C ASP A 125 7.48 18.06 -16.45
N ASP A 126 7.48 18.00 -17.79
CA ASP A 126 6.27 18.14 -18.56
C ASP A 126 5.39 16.91 -18.32
N VAL A 127 4.19 17.14 -17.79
CA VAL A 127 3.26 16.09 -17.36
C VAL A 127 2.82 15.24 -18.55
N THR A 128 2.63 15.83 -19.73
CA THR A 128 2.25 15.11 -20.94
C THR A 128 3.38 14.16 -21.37
N SER A 129 4.61 14.66 -21.44
CA SER A 129 5.80 13.85 -21.77
C SER A 129 6.01 12.72 -20.77
N ALA A 130 5.90 13.02 -19.47
CA ALA A 130 6.01 12.00 -18.43
C ALA A 130 4.91 10.93 -18.58
N PHE A 131 3.65 11.33 -18.75
CA PHE A 131 2.53 10.41 -18.95
C PHE A 131 2.74 9.49 -20.16
N THR A 132 3.16 10.05 -21.30
CA THR A 132 3.50 9.27 -22.50
C THR A 132 4.63 8.27 -22.20
N GLY A 133 5.66 8.69 -21.47
CA GLY A 133 6.74 7.81 -21.02
C GLY A 133 6.27 6.64 -20.17
N TRP A 134 5.46 6.91 -19.14
CA TRP A 134 4.85 5.89 -18.29
C TRP A 134 3.99 4.92 -19.11
N ALA A 135 3.15 5.42 -20.00
CA ALA A 135 2.30 4.59 -20.87
C ALA A 135 3.12 3.68 -21.80
N MET A 136 4.22 4.20 -22.35
CA MET A 136 5.15 3.44 -23.19
C MET A 136 5.81 2.30 -22.41
N VAL A 137 6.33 2.58 -21.21
CA VAL A 137 6.96 1.55 -20.36
C VAL A 137 5.96 0.46 -19.98
N LEU A 138 4.75 0.84 -19.56
CA LEU A 138 3.68 -0.10 -19.23
C LEU A 138 3.27 -0.96 -20.42
N GLY A 139 3.21 -0.38 -21.62
CA GLY A 139 2.92 -1.10 -22.86
C GLY A 139 4.03 -2.08 -23.23
N GLN A 140 5.28 -1.64 -23.18
CA GLN A 140 6.45 -2.46 -23.49
C GLN A 140 6.59 -3.63 -22.52
N ASN A 141 6.40 -3.38 -21.22
CA ASN A 141 6.44 -4.44 -20.21
C ASN A 141 5.35 -5.48 -20.43
N LYS A 142 4.13 -5.07 -20.77
CA LYS A 142 3.07 -6.04 -21.11
C LYS A 142 3.44 -6.91 -22.32
N ILE A 143 4.02 -6.30 -23.36
CA ILE A 143 4.49 -7.04 -24.54
C ILE A 143 5.61 -8.02 -24.18
N ASN A 144 6.55 -7.59 -23.32
CA ASN A 144 7.66 -8.44 -22.89
C ASN A 144 7.14 -9.61 -22.06
N GLU A 145 6.22 -9.38 -21.14
CA GLU A 145 5.57 -10.41 -20.33
C GLU A 145 4.89 -11.46 -21.22
N ASP A 146 4.08 -11.02 -22.20
CA ASP A 146 3.38 -11.89 -23.15
C ASP A 146 4.33 -12.72 -24.02
N LYS A 147 5.56 -12.23 -24.22
CA LYS A 147 6.61 -12.89 -25.02
C LYS A 147 7.62 -13.67 -24.19
N GLY A 148 7.48 -13.70 -22.87
CA GLY A 148 8.47 -14.31 -21.97
C GLY A 148 9.83 -13.63 -21.98
N LEU A 149 9.87 -12.32 -22.27
CA LEU A 149 11.07 -11.48 -22.25
C LEU A 149 11.22 -10.75 -20.92
N ALA A 150 12.45 -10.31 -20.65
CA ALA A 150 12.80 -9.45 -19.52
C ALA A 150 11.97 -8.14 -19.50
N PRO A 151 11.60 -7.61 -18.33
CA PRO A 151 10.97 -6.30 -18.24
C PRO A 151 11.91 -5.19 -18.75
N PHE A 152 11.36 -4.18 -19.43
CA PHE A 152 12.07 -2.98 -19.86
C PHE A 152 12.51 -2.10 -18.67
N ALA A 153 11.65 -1.97 -17.66
CA ALA A 153 11.89 -1.27 -16.39
C ALA A 153 11.02 -1.88 -15.28
N SER A 154 11.16 -1.44 -14.02
CA SER A 154 10.43 -2.06 -12.88
C SER A 154 8.91 -1.79 -12.90
N LEU A 155 8.44 -0.83 -13.67
CA LEU A 155 7.04 -0.39 -13.68
C LEU A 155 6.11 -1.37 -14.42
N VAL A 156 5.12 -1.94 -13.73
CA VAL A 156 4.14 -2.87 -14.31
C VAL A 156 2.71 -2.36 -14.14
N LYS A 157 1.76 -2.87 -14.94
CA LYS A 157 0.34 -2.53 -14.78
C LYS A 157 -0.18 -3.16 -13.49
N PHE A 158 -1.09 -2.45 -12.80
CA PHE A 158 -1.82 -3.05 -11.69
C PHE A 158 -2.61 -4.27 -12.18
N ALA A 159 -2.41 -5.41 -11.52
CA ALA A 159 -3.23 -6.58 -11.72
C ALA A 159 -4.64 -6.29 -11.20
N ARG A 160 -5.65 -6.44 -12.06
CA ARG A 160 -7.05 -6.46 -11.65
C ARG A 160 -7.59 -7.86 -11.90
N ALA A 161 -8.16 -8.45 -10.85
CA ALA A 161 -8.79 -9.76 -10.92
C ALA A 161 -10.24 -9.68 -11.45
N SER A 162 -10.85 -8.50 -11.45
CA SER A 162 -12.21 -8.25 -11.98
C SER A 162 -12.26 -7.00 -12.85
N ASP A 163 -13.11 -7.04 -13.88
CA ASP A 163 -13.39 -5.90 -14.76
C ASP A 163 -14.40 -4.91 -14.13
N SER A 164 -15.13 -5.33 -13.10
CA SER A 164 -16.09 -4.48 -12.38
C SER A 164 -15.42 -3.68 -11.27
N ARG A 165 -15.71 -2.37 -11.23
CA ARG A 165 -15.54 -1.56 -10.02
C ARG A 165 -16.72 -1.87 -9.09
N ALA A 166 -16.51 -2.75 -8.13
CA ALA A 166 -17.39 -2.87 -6.97
C ALA A 166 -16.95 -1.81 -5.94
N TYR A 167 -17.91 -1.11 -5.32
CA TYR A 167 -17.68 -0.17 -4.21
C TYR A 167 -18.11 -0.84 -2.90
N ASP A 168 -17.98 -2.17 -2.86
CA ASP A 168 -18.59 -3.04 -1.89
C ASP A 168 -17.56 -3.23 -0.76
N ASP A 169 -17.36 -2.14 -0.02
CA ASP A 169 -16.54 -2.04 1.19
C ASP A 169 -17.46 -1.89 2.41
#